data_AF-A0A8J6EBZ3-F1
#
_entry.id   AF-A0A8J6EBZ3-F1
#
_cell.length_a   1.000
_cell.length_b   1.000
_cell.length_c   1.000
_cell.angle_alpha   90.00
_cell.angle_beta   90.00
_cell.angle_gamma   90.00
#
_symmetry.space_group_name_H-M   'P 1'
#
loop_
_entity.id
_entity.type
_entity.pdbx_description
1 polymer ?
#
loop_
_entity_poly.entity_id
_entity_poly.type
_entity_poly.pdbx_seq_one_letter_code
_entity_poly.pdbx_strand_id
1 'polypeptide(L)' 'MCRLDFSLVDDEENNQIILDLGIYRHLDTSLVDVDVHPNYVRVLVKNKAFQLVLPEEVKPDSSSARRSQTTGHLVVTMPK' A
#
# COMPACT_ATOMS: atom_id res chain seq x y z
N MET A 1 -13.87 10.53 -14.30
CA MET A 1 -12.93 9.43 -14.62
C MET A 1 -12.07 9.21 -13.39
N CYS A 2 -12.34 8.17 -12.60
CA CYS A 2 -11.69 7.96 -11.31
C CYS A 2 -10.29 7.39 -11.54
N ARG A 3 -9.26 8.24 -11.51
CA ARG A 3 -7.86 7.81 -11.41
C ARG A 3 -7.61 7.46 -9.94
N LEU A 4 -7.10 6.25 -9.71
CA LEU A 4 -6.55 5.86 -8.42
C LEU A 4 -5.08 6.24 -8.52
N ASP A 5 -4.71 7.38 -7.94
CA ASP A 5 -3.32 7.80 -7.90
C ASP A 5 -2.59 6.87 -6.93
N PHE A 6 -1.39 6.44 -7.30
CA PHE A 6 -0.53 5.67 -6.42
C PHE A 6 0.90 6.18 -6.52
N SER A 7 1.65 6.09 -5.44
CA SER A 7 3.04 6.50 -5.37
C SER A 7 3.80 5.53 -4.50
N LEU A 8 4.86 4.95 -5.05
CA LEU A 8 5.79 4.12 -4.31
C LEU A 8 7.00 4.99 -3.96
N VAL A 9 7.35 5.06 -2.69
CA VAL A 9 8.53 5.75 -2.18
C VAL A 9 9.44 4.68 -1.55
N ASP A 10 10.64 4.54 -2.08
CA ASP A 10 11.69 3.73 -1.45
C ASP A 10 12.51 4.67 -0.55
N ASP A 11 12.43 4.44 0.75
CA ASP A 11 13.18 5.17 1.77
C ASP A 11 14.38 4.30 2.18
N GLU A 12 15.44 4.37 1.36
CA GLU A 12 16.68 3.61 1.59
C GLU A 12 17.32 3.95 2.95
N GLU A 13 17.17 5.20 3.42
CA GLU A 13 17.75 5.66 4.68
C GLU A 13 17.12 4.97 5.90
N ASN A 14 15.81 4.73 5.85
CA ASN A 14 15.07 4.00 6.87
C ASN A 14 14.88 2.51 6.54
N ASN A 15 15.50 2.04 5.45
CA ASN A 15 15.38 0.69 4.93
C ASN A 15 13.90 0.26 4.84
N GLN A 16 13.04 1.09 4.26
CA GLN A 16 11.60 0.83 4.18
C GLN A 16 10.99 1.33 2.88
N ILE A 17 9.93 0.68 2.44
CA ILE A 17 9.17 1.00 1.25
C ILE A 17 7.80 1.50 1.68
N ILE A 18 7.40 2.67 1.17
CA ILE A 18 6.14 3.31 1.49
C ILE A 18 5.29 3.37 0.22
N LEU A 19 4.17 2.65 0.22
CA LEU A 19 3.20 2.65 -0.88
C LEU A 19 2.00 3.52 -0.50
N ASP A 20 1.89 4.70 -1.12
CA ASP A 20 0.72 5.57 -1.05
C ASP A 20 -0.26 5.23 -2.18
N LEU A 21 -1.52 5.02 -1.84
CA LEU A 21 -2.63 4.74 -2.73
C LEU A 21 -3.74 5.75 -2.45
N GLY A 22 -3.92 6.71 -3.34
CA GLY A 22 -5.01 7.69 -3.34
C GLY A 22 -6.36 7.02 -3.59
N ILE A 23 -6.97 6.52 -2.51
CA ILE A 23 -8.33 5.99 -2.53
C ILE A 23 -9.36 7.12 -2.38
N TYR A 24 -10.42 7.06 -3.19
CA TYR A 24 -11.48 8.05 -3.16
C TYR A 24 -12.15 8.06 -1.78
N ARG A 25 -12.51 9.25 -1.26
CA ARG A 25 -13.09 9.43 0.10
C ARG A 25 -14.34 8.58 0.36
N HIS A 26 -15.08 8.23 -0.68
CA HIS A 26 -16.27 7.37 -0.60
C HIS A 26 -15.96 5.86 -0.70
N LEU A 27 -14.69 5.47 -0.86
CA LEU A 27 -14.32 4.06 -0.82
C LEU A 27 -14.27 3.59 0.63
N ASP A 28 -15.08 2.59 0.93
CA ASP A 28 -15.13 1.97 2.25
C ASP A 28 -13.85 1.20 2.52
N THR A 29 -13.27 1.35 3.71
CA THR A 29 -12.10 0.57 4.16
C THR A 29 -12.34 -0.92 4.16
N SER A 30 -13.61 -1.30 4.31
CA SER A 30 -14.06 -2.69 4.24
C SER A 30 -13.84 -3.33 2.88
N LEU A 31 -13.60 -2.52 1.83
CA LEU A 31 -13.33 -2.97 0.46
C LEU A 31 -11.84 -2.90 0.10
N VAL A 32 -10.98 -2.66 1.09
CA VAL A 32 -9.53 -2.59 0.94
C VAL A 32 -8.90 -3.71 1.75
N ASP A 33 -8.20 -4.61 1.07
CA ASP A 33 -7.44 -5.70 1.67
C ASP A 33 -5.96 -5.55 1.29
N VAL A 34 -5.04 -5.78 2.21
CA VAL A 34 -3.60 -5.59 1.98
C VAL A 34 -2.87 -6.84 2.46
N ASP A 35 -2.33 -7.58 1.50
CA ASP A 35 -1.45 -8.72 1.71
C ASP A 35 -0.01 -8.30 1.41
N VAL A 36 0.83 -8.24 2.43
CA VAL A 36 2.27 -8.00 2.25
C VAL A 36 2.99 -9.34 2.24
N HIS A 37 3.79 -9.59 1.20
CA HIS A 37 4.72 -10.71 1.13
C HIS A 37 6.15 -10.19 1.03
N PRO A 38 7.16 -11.01 1.39
CA PRO A 38 8.56 -10.61 1.27
C PRO A 38 8.95 -10.21 -0.16
N ASN A 39 8.46 -10.95 -1.16
CA ASN A 39 8.81 -10.72 -2.57
C ASN A 39 7.81 -9.83 -3.34
N TYR A 40 6.63 -9.54 -2.77
CA TYR A 40 5.60 -8.76 -3.46
C TYR A 40 4.54 -8.25 -2.48
N VAL A 41 3.88 -7.15 -2.83
CA VAL A 41 2.67 -6.70 -2.13
C VAL A 41 1.46 -6.91 -3.03
N ARG A 42 0.35 -7.33 -2.42
CA ARG A 42 -0.95 -7.39 -3.07
C ARG A 42 -1.96 -6.55 -2.30
N VAL A 43 -2.59 -5.61 -2.96
CA VAL A 43 -3.64 -4.75 -2.41
C VAL A 43 -4.93 -4.96 -3.18
N LEU A 44 -5.97 -5.46 -2.53
CA LEU A 44 -7.30 -5.61 -3.11
C LEU A 44 -8.12 -4.36 -2.82
N VAL A 45 -8.44 -3.56 -3.83
CA VAL A 45 -9.24 -2.32 -3.69
C VAL A 45 -10.50 -2.45 -4.52
N LYS A 46 -11.68 -2.50 -3.88
CA LYS A 46 -12.99 -2.50 -4.56
C LYS A 46 -13.06 -3.52 -5.71
N ASN A 47 -12.64 -4.75 -5.44
CA ASN A 47 -12.60 -5.85 -6.41
C ASN A 47 -11.49 -5.75 -7.48
N LYS A 48 -10.53 -4.84 -7.31
CA LYS A 48 -9.33 -4.72 -8.14
C LYS A 48 -8.12 -5.16 -7.33
N ALA A 49 -7.53 -6.30 -7.69
CA ALA A 49 -6.25 -6.71 -7.13
C ALA A 49 -5.13 -5.90 -7.78
N PHE A 50 -4.35 -5.22 -6.96
CA PHE A 50 -3.13 -4.54 -7.32
C PHE A 50 -1.98 -5.39 -6.79
N GLN A 51 -1.09 -5.85 -7.66
CA GLN A 51 0.07 -6.62 -7.24
C GLN A 51 1.32 -5.89 -7.73
N LEU A 52 2.25 -5.67 -6.82
CA LEU A 52 3.52 -5.04 -7.10
C LEU A 52 4.63 -5.96 -6.58
N VAL A 53 5.51 -6.37 -7.47
CA VAL A 53 6.73 -7.11 -7.09
C VAL A 53 7.69 -6.10 -6.48
N LEU A 54 8.19 -6.43 -5.30
CA LEU A 54 9.17 -5.59 -4.62
C LEU A 54 10.56 -5.97 -5.15
N PRO A 55 11.46 -4.98 -5.33
CA PRO A 55 12.82 -5.25 -5.77
C PRO A 55 13.66 -5.95 -4.68
N GLU A 56 13.25 -5.84 -3.41
CA GLU A 56 13.94 -6.42 -2.26
C GLU A 56 12.96 -7.18 -1.35
N GLU A 57 13.51 -8.13 -0.58
CA GLU A 57 12.77 -8.87 0.43
C GLU A 57 12.41 -7.94 1.61
N VAL A 58 11.12 -7.70 1.81
CA VAL A 58 10.61 -6.93 2.96
C VAL A 58 10.13 -7.82 4.09
N LYS A 59 10.01 -7.26 5.29
CA LYS A 59 9.44 -7.92 6.47
C LYS A 59 7.93 -7.68 6.55
N PRO A 60 7.08 -8.65 6.15
CA PRO A 60 5.64 -8.52 6.33
C PRO A 60 5.25 -8.40 7.80
N ASP A 61 6.00 -9.02 8.71
CA ASP A 61 5.78 -9.00 10.16
C ASP A 61 5.81 -7.58 10.76
N SER A 62 6.64 -6.71 10.19
CA SER A 62 6.75 -5.30 10.60
C SER A 62 6.12 -4.34 9.59
N SER A 63 5.46 -4.88 8.57
CA SER A 63 4.71 -4.06 7.63
C SER A 63 3.41 -3.60 8.25
N SER A 64 2.99 -2.38 7.94
CA SER A 64 1.73 -1.84 8.41
C SER A 64 1.02 -1.05 7.32
N ALA A 65 -0.27 -1.31 7.15
CA ALA A 65 -1.13 -0.55 6.28
C ALA A 65 -1.94 0.44 7.12
N ARG A 66 -1.74 1.74 6.89
CA ARG A 66 -2.49 2.82 7.52
C ARG A 66 -3.26 3.60 6.49
N ARG A 67 -4.57 3.65 6.65
CA ARG A 67 -5.39 4.60 5.91
C ARG A 67 -5.42 5.94 6.63
N SER A 68 -5.06 6.99 5.91
CA SER A 68 -5.27 8.36 6.34
C SER A 68 -6.74 8.73 6.18
N GLN A 69 -7.46 8.92 7.29
CA GLN A 69 -8.83 9.43 7.26
C GLN A 69 -8.90 10.88 6.78
N THR A 70 -7.81 11.65 6.96
CA THR A 70 -7.74 13.07 6.65
C THR A 70 -7.66 13.35 5.15
N THR A 71 -6.88 12.54 4.43
CA THR A 71 -6.67 12.71 2.97
C THR A 71 -7.45 11.67 2.16
N GLY A 72 -7.83 10.53 2.77
CA GLY A 72 -8.43 9.40 2.09
C GLY A 72 -7.42 8.41 1.50
N HIS A 73 -6.12 8.69 1.61
CA HIS A 73 -5.04 7.87 1.05
C HIS A 73 -4.75 6.65 1.95
N LEU A 74 -4.43 5.52 1.33
CA LEU A 74 -3.91 4.32 1.98
C LEU A 74 -2.39 4.32 1.87
N VAL A 75 -1.72 4.37 3.00
CA VAL A 75 -0.26 4.30 3.08
C VAL A 75 0.12 2.94 3.62
N VAL A 76 0.93 2.18 2.90
CA VAL A 76 1.46 0.90 3.36
C VAL A 76 2.95 1.03 3.55
N THR A 77 3.42 0.88 4.79
CA THR A 77 4.82 0.95 5.16
C THR A 77 5.36 -0.47 5.30
N MET A 78 6.39 -0.80 4.54
CA MET A 78 7.01 -2.12 4.46
C MET A 78 8.51 -1.98 4.73
N PRO A 79 9.00 -2.27 5.94
CA PRO A 79 10.44 -2.28 6.18
C PRO A 79 11.12 -3.44 5.44
N LYS A 80 12.30 -3.18 4.87
CA LYS A 80 13.27 -4.15 4.35
C LYS A 80 13.92 -4.90 5.53
#